data_AF-A0A6A6X3W7-F1
#
_entry.id   AF-A0A6A6X3W7-F1
#
_cell.length_a   1.000
_cell.length_b   1.000
_cell.length_c   1.000
_cell.angle_alpha   90.00
_cell.angle_beta   90.00
_cell.angle_gamma   90.00
#
_symmetry.space_group_name_H-M   'P 1'
#
loop_
_entity.id
_entity.type
_entity.pdbx_description
1 polymer ?
#
loop_
_entity_poly.entity_id
_entity_poly.type
_entity_poly.pdbx_seq_one_letter_code
_entity_poly.pdbx_strand_id
1 'polypeptide(L)'
;MVRIKMPRGAAYKPLSRRHNRILVYALLGGITIGFLYYCSGPIDALAVPFSAHEAYMNDRANVDGFISRGSYDWRKAPFHNKIESYTPLPAGKPRTLPPIQFDFPPETSSQKARRESRRVAVRNEFERSWGSYKKYAWTRDELMPLTGKGDDTFGAWGATLVDSLDTLWMMGFKDDFYDAVEAVAHIDFGKSSMNTISVFETTIRYLGGLLSAYDLSNEKVLLDKAIQLGEMLYRAFDTTNNMPLDRLPIETAKRAEAPGFSADNQICFAAIGSLTMEFTRLAQITQQPKFYDAVARVTALLDRAQNTTRIPGLFPTWINAQHEDLAHDRSFTLGAMADSSYEYFPKMYALLGGLEPVYEKLYKDSAPLIDKHMLFRPMIPDTQVGQDLLYCGNVDAYDDVEIKVDPRMQHLTCFIGGFFALAGRIFENTHDVDLGAKLTEGCIFAYKSMPTGVMPEIFHTAVCESRLSCPWNQTFYEEEVLKHSYKNKGDFEATVQEKRLPKGFTNLDDKRYLLRPEAIESVFIMYRITGYEEYLDHAWDMFVSVQKGSTTKYGNGQMLDVTANPPGVPEDKMESFWLAETLKYFYLIFSPPDMIDLDDWVFNTEAHPFRRPKLTKMEAGG
;
A
#
# COMPACT_ATOMS: atom_id res chain seq x y z
N MET A 1 29.09 16.05 -45.67
CA MET A 1 30.42 15.42 -45.48
C MET A 1 31.49 16.27 -46.15
N VAL A 2 32.26 17.03 -45.38
CA VAL A 2 33.43 17.77 -45.87
C VAL A 2 34.62 16.82 -45.77
N ARG A 3 35.15 16.34 -46.92
CA ARG A 3 36.38 15.54 -46.95
C ARG A 3 37.58 16.45 -46.70
N ILE A 4 38.10 16.41 -45.47
CA ILE A 4 39.38 17.03 -45.13
C ILE A 4 40.48 16.22 -45.84
N LYS A 5 41.13 16.80 -46.86
CA LYS A 5 42.32 16.24 -47.48
C LYS A 5 43.50 16.40 -46.52
N MET A 6 43.96 15.30 -45.91
CA MET A 6 45.25 15.30 -45.21
C MET A 6 46.40 15.31 -46.25
N PRO A 7 47.46 16.10 -46.05
CA PRO A 7 48.62 16.08 -46.92
C PRO A 7 49.36 14.74 -46.78
N ARG A 8 49.64 14.07 -47.90
CA ARG A 8 50.57 12.93 -47.93
C ARG A 8 51.99 13.45 -47.64
N GLY A 9 52.54 13.09 -46.48
CA GLY A 9 53.91 13.41 -46.09
C GLY A 9 54.10 14.03 -44.70
N ALA A 10 53.05 14.19 -43.89
CA ALA A 10 53.24 14.63 -42.49
C ALA A 10 53.98 13.54 -41.70
N ALA A 11 55.26 13.77 -41.42
CA ALA A 11 56.06 12.90 -40.56
C ALA A 11 55.41 12.79 -39.18
N TYR A 12 55.09 11.56 -38.76
CA TYR A 12 54.66 11.26 -37.39
C TYR A 12 55.74 11.80 -36.43
N LYS A 13 55.45 12.90 -35.74
CA LYS A 13 56.30 13.37 -34.64
C LYS A 13 55.95 12.51 -33.42
N PRO A 14 56.84 11.60 -32.98
CA PRO A 14 56.58 10.83 -31.78
C PRO A 14 56.38 11.80 -30.60
N LEU A 15 55.35 11.54 -29.80
CA LEU A 15 55.10 12.28 -28.57
C LEU A 15 56.40 12.33 -27.75
N SER A 16 56.77 13.54 -27.30
CA SER A 16 57.97 13.69 -26.45
C SER A 16 57.86 12.77 -25.24
N ARG A 17 58.99 12.28 -24.70
CA ARG A 17 59.01 11.43 -23.49
C ARG A 17 58.21 12.03 -22.32
N ARG A 18 58.16 13.36 -22.20
CA ARG A 18 57.36 14.07 -21.19
C ARG A 18 55.86 13.90 -21.41
N HIS A 19 55.38 14.07 -22.64
CA HIS A 19 53.97 13.86 -23.00
C HIS A 19 53.54 12.41 -22.84
N ASN A 20 54.39 11.44 -23.21
CA ASN A 20 54.09 10.02 -22.96
C ASN A 20 53.99 9.70 -21.46
N ARG A 21 54.86 10.27 -20.62
CA ARG A 21 54.77 10.10 -19.16
C ARG A 21 53.50 10.72 -18.60
N ILE A 22 53.12 11.93 -19.04
CA ILE A 22 51.89 12.59 -18.59
C ILE A 22 50.66 11.76 -18.98
N LEU A 23 50.58 11.26 -20.22
CA LEU A 23 49.50 10.38 -20.66
C LEU A 23 49.44 9.09 -19.84
N VAL A 24 50.57 8.45 -19.58
CA VAL A 24 50.65 7.25 -18.73
C VAL A 24 50.20 7.56 -17.30
N TYR A 25 50.61 8.69 -16.71
CA TYR A 25 50.18 9.08 -15.37
C TYR A 25 48.68 9.45 -15.31
N ALA A 26 48.13 10.09 -16.34
CA ALA A 26 46.71 10.38 -16.43
C ALA A 26 45.88 9.10 -16.57
N LEU A 27 46.37 8.14 -17.37
CA LEU A 27 45.71 6.86 -17.60
C LEU A 27 45.80 5.95 -16.36
N LEU A 28 46.96 5.90 -15.70
CA LEU A 28 47.11 5.24 -14.40
C LEU A 28 46.26 5.91 -13.33
N GLY A 29 46.23 7.25 -13.28
CA GLY A 29 45.37 8.00 -12.36
C GLY A 29 43.89 7.71 -12.60
N GLY A 30 43.45 7.66 -13.85
CA GLY A 30 42.08 7.27 -14.23
C GLY A 30 41.75 5.82 -13.87
N ILE A 31 42.67 4.88 -14.08
CA ILE A 31 42.51 3.48 -13.66
C ILE A 31 42.45 3.38 -12.14
N THR A 32 43.31 4.08 -11.41
CA THR A 32 43.31 4.07 -9.94
C THR A 32 42.04 4.70 -9.38
N ILE A 33 41.58 5.83 -9.92
CA ILE A 33 40.31 6.45 -9.53
C ILE A 33 39.14 5.52 -9.88
N GLY A 34 39.15 4.90 -11.07
CA GLY A 34 38.13 3.94 -11.49
C GLY A 34 38.11 2.68 -10.63
N PHE A 35 39.28 2.16 -10.23
CA PHE A 35 39.42 1.02 -9.34
C PHE A 35 38.97 1.37 -7.92
N LEU A 36 39.35 2.54 -7.40
CA LEU A 36 38.87 3.03 -6.11
C LEU A 36 37.34 3.21 -6.14
N TYR A 37 36.79 3.84 -7.17
CA TYR A 37 35.33 3.96 -7.33
C TYR A 37 34.64 2.59 -7.49
N TYR A 38 35.25 1.64 -8.18
CA TYR A 38 34.70 0.28 -8.29
C TYR A 38 34.73 -0.47 -6.95
N CYS A 39 35.76 -0.25 -6.13
CA CYS A 39 35.90 -0.91 -4.83
C CYS A 39 35.16 -0.19 -3.67
N SER A 40 34.89 1.11 -3.78
CA SER A 40 34.31 1.93 -2.69
C SER A 40 33.12 2.80 -3.11
N GLY A 41 32.72 2.77 -4.37
CA GLY A 41 31.52 3.44 -4.87
C GLY A 41 30.25 2.71 -4.44
N PRO A 42 29.08 3.36 -4.57
CA PRO A 42 27.83 2.73 -4.22
C PRO A 42 27.54 1.55 -5.16
N ILE A 43 26.94 0.49 -4.62
CA ILE A 43 26.52 -0.71 -5.37
C ILE A 43 25.53 -0.32 -6.49
N ASP A 44 24.77 0.74 -6.27
CA ASP A 44 23.79 1.32 -7.19
C ASP A 44 24.02 2.83 -7.31
N ALA A 45 24.05 3.34 -8.55
CA ALA A 45 24.22 4.76 -8.84
C ALA A 45 23.10 5.65 -8.24
N LEU A 46 21.97 5.04 -7.86
CA LEU A 46 20.85 5.72 -7.22
C LEU A 46 20.87 5.69 -5.69
N ALA A 47 21.94 5.18 -5.06
CA ALA A 47 22.15 5.30 -3.61
C ALA A 47 22.60 6.73 -3.22
N VAL A 48 21.77 7.71 -3.56
CA VAL A 48 21.99 9.16 -3.37
C VAL A 48 20.96 9.74 -2.39
N PRO A 49 21.21 10.91 -1.79
CA PRO A 49 20.19 11.60 -0.99
C PRO A 49 18.90 11.84 -1.78
N PHE A 50 17.75 11.81 -1.10
CA PHE A 50 16.44 11.89 -1.75
C PHE A 50 16.26 13.16 -2.60
N SER A 51 16.84 14.29 -2.19
CA SER A 51 16.81 15.53 -2.98
C SER A 51 17.56 15.43 -4.31
N ALA A 52 18.66 14.66 -4.35
CA ALA A 52 19.40 14.41 -5.58
C ALA A 52 18.63 13.43 -6.49
N HIS A 53 17.95 12.44 -5.89
CA HIS A 53 17.04 11.54 -6.59
C HIS A 53 15.86 12.32 -7.22
N GLU A 54 15.20 13.18 -6.45
CA GLU A 54 14.10 14.04 -6.92
C GLU A 54 14.56 14.93 -8.09
N ALA A 55 15.73 15.56 -7.96
CA ALA A 55 16.31 16.37 -9.04
C ALA A 55 16.62 15.55 -10.30
N TYR A 56 17.15 14.33 -10.15
CA TYR A 56 17.40 13.43 -11.27
C TYR A 56 16.12 13.02 -11.97
N MET A 57 15.13 12.54 -11.20
CA MET A 57 13.87 12.05 -11.74
C MET A 57 13.06 13.15 -12.43
N ASN A 58 13.08 14.37 -11.89
CA ASN A 58 12.30 15.49 -12.39
C ASN A 58 13.04 16.37 -13.41
N ASP A 59 14.27 15.99 -13.81
CA ASP A 59 14.97 16.64 -14.92
C ASP A 59 14.30 16.30 -16.27
N ARG A 60 13.64 17.28 -16.86
CA ARG A 60 12.87 17.15 -18.10
C ARG A 60 13.64 17.48 -19.38
N ALA A 61 14.98 17.61 -19.35
CA ALA A 61 15.75 18.08 -20.51
C ALA A 61 15.49 17.32 -21.83
N ASN A 62 15.07 16.05 -21.76
CA ASN A 62 14.81 15.19 -22.92
C ASN A 62 13.36 14.65 -23.00
N VAL A 63 12.41 15.27 -22.30
CA VAL A 63 11.02 14.80 -22.24
C VAL A 63 10.11 15.81 -22.94
N ASP A 64 9.47 15.38 -24.03
CA ASP A 64 8.47 16.17 -24.74
C ASP A 64 7.20 16.41 -23.89
N GLY A 65 6.38 17.37 -24.29
CA GLY A 65 5.12 17.63 -23.61
C GLY A 65 4.10 16.51 -23.84
N PHE A 66 3.46 16.04 -22.77
CA PHE A 66 2.38 15.05 -22.85
C PHE A 66 1.02 15.71 -23.12
N ILE A 67 0.19 15.06 -23.94
CA ILE A 67 -1.17 15.53 -24.26
C ILE A 67 -2.19 14.59 -23.65
N SER A 68 -2.98 15.08 -22.69
CA SER A 68 -4.10 14.33 -22.13
C SER A 68 -5.20 14.14 -23.17
N ARG A 69 -5.56 12.89 -23.47
CA ARG A 69 -6.64 12.53 -24.39
C ARG A 69 -7.84 11.95 -23.65
N GLY A 70 -9.03 12.06 -24.22
CA GLY A 70 -10.25 11.42 -23.68
C GLY A 70 -11.41 11.62 -24.64
N SER A 71 -12.30 10.63 -24.75
CA SER A 71 -13.47 10.72 -25.63
C SER A 71 -14.66 11.43 -24.97
N TYR A 72 -14.63 11.55 -23.65
CA TYR A 72 -15.69 12.16 -22.86
C TYR A 72 -15.11 13.08 -21.80
N ASP A 73 -15.70 14.27 -21.66
CA ASP A 73 -15.35 15.24 -20.62
C ASP A 73 -16.29 15.08 -19.42
N TRP A 74 -15.83 14.40 -18.38
CA TRP A 74 -16.63 14.11 -17.19
C TRP A 74 -17.11 15.35 -16.42
N ARG A 75 -16.52 16.52 -16.65
CA ARG A 75 -17.05 17.80 -16.12
C ARG A 75 -18.41 18.16 -16.72
N LYS A 76 -18.74 17.61 -17.90
CA LYS A 76 -20.02 17.78 -18.60
C LYS A 76 -21.02 16.68 -18.29
N ALA A 77 -20.62 15.65 -17.54
CA ALA A 77 -21.57 14.66 -17.07
C ALA A 77 -22.66 15.33 -16.25
N PRO A 78 -23.92 14.88 -16.35
CA PRO A 78 -24.98 15.38 -15.49
C PRO A 78 -24.65 15.15 -14.01
N PHE A 79 -25.21 16.01 -13.16
CA PHE A 79 -25.27 15.81 -11.71
C PHE A 79 -26.67 16.26 -11.30
N HIS A 80 -27.55 15.30 -11.07
CA HIS A 80 -29.00 15.52 -10.96
C HIS A 80 -29.40 16.05 -9.59
N ASN A 81 -28.75 15.57 -8.53
CA ASN A 81 -29.07 15.97 -7.16
C ASN A 81 -28.43 17.33 -6.85
N LYS A 82 -29.25 18.32 -6.49
CA LYS A 82 -28.75 19.68 -6.23
C LYS A 82 -28.01 19.72 -4.89
N ILE A 83 -26.75 20.16 -4.91
CA ILE A 83 -25.97 20.49 -3.71
C ILE A 83 -26.03 22.01 -3.48
N GLU A 84 -26.60 22.43 -2.35
CA GLU A 84 -26.81 23.86 -2.05
C GLU A 84 -25.50 24.58 -1.67
N SER A 85 -24.65 23.89 -0.92
CA SER A 85 -23.34 24.38 -0.48
C SER A 85 -22.37 23.22 -0.32
N TYR A 86 -21.09 23.50 -0.54
CA TYR A 86 -20.01 22.55 -0.34
C TYR A 86 -19.30 22.83 0.99
N THR A 87 -19.06 21.78 1.77
CA THR A 87 -18.12 21.81 2.88
C THR A 87 -16.72 22.12 2.32
N PRO A 88 -16.10 23.25 2.70
CA PRO A 88 -14.76 23.56 2.23
C PRO A 88 -13.72 22.70 2.96
N LEU A 89 -12.51 22.62 2.40
CA LEU A 89 -11.36 22.10 3.13
C LEU A 89 -11.20 22.86 4.47
N PRO A 90 -10.74 22.18 5.55
CA PRO A 90 -10.49 22.83 6.82
C PRO A 90 -9.55 24.03 6.66
N ALA A 91 -10.02 25.21 7.06
CA ALA A 91 -9.23 26.42 6.99
C ALA A 91 -8.23 26.49 8.15
N GLY A 92 -7.07 27.10 7.92
CA GLY A 92 -6.09 27.38 8.96
C GLY A 92 -4.68 26.95 8.59
N LYS A 93 -3.76 27.16 9.53
CA LYS A 93 -2.36 26.74 9.42
C LYS A 93 -2.23 25.30 9.95
N PRO A 94 -1.63 24.36 9.21
CA PRO A 94 -1.38 23.00 9.70
C PRO A 94 -0.74 23.01 11.10
N ARG A 95 -1.16 22.08 11.96
CA ARG A 95 -0.57 21.87 13.28
C ARG A 95 0.83 21.27 13.14
N THR A 96 1.70 21.55 14.11
CA THR A 96 2.93 20.76 14.28
C THR A 96 2.54 19.41 14.84
N LEU A 97 2.61 18.36 14.03
CA LEU A 97 2.40 16.99 14.49
C LEU A 97 3.69 16.47 15.15
N PRO A 98 3.59 15.53 16.12
CA PRO A 98 4.75 14.85 16.68
C PRO A 98 5.56 14.14 15.58
N PRO A 99 6.89 14.03 15.72
CA PRO A 99 7.71 13.27 14.79
C PRO A 99 7.25 11.81 14.72
N ILE A 100 6.90 11.35 13.53
CA ILE A 100 6.53 9.96 13.26
C ILE A 100 7.78 9.14 13.03
N GLN A 101 8.70 9.64 12.20
CA GLN A 101 9.90 8.90 11.84
C GLN A 101 10.90 8.88 13.00
N PHE A 102 11.60 7.76 13.13
CA PHE A 102 12.72 7.62 14.04
C PHE A 102 13.91 8.47 13.58
N ASP A 103 14.64 9.07 14.52
CA ASP A 103 15.86 9.80 14.21
C ASP A 103 17.03 8.81 14.01
N PHE A 104 17.24 8.38 12.76
CA PHE A 104 18.21 7.36 12.43
C PHE A 104 19.65 7.87 12.57
N PRO A 105 20.51 7.19 13.36
CA PRO A 105 21.92 7.53 13.40
C PRO A 105 22.61 7.20 12.07
N PRO A 106 23.77 7.83 11.77
CA PRO A 106 24.54 7.49 10.57
C PRO A 106 24.92 6.01 10.53
N GLU A 107 24.67 5.34 9.40
CA GLU A 107 25.02 3.93 9.19
C GLU A 107 26.54 3.73 9.08
N THR A 108 27.03 2.60 9.60
CA THR A 108 28.37 2.11 9.27
C THR A 108 28.44 1.66 7.80
N SER A 109 29.64 1.61 7.22
CA SER A 109 29.83 1.12 5.84
C SER A 109 29.31 -0.30 5.62
N SER A 110 29.38 -1.16 6.65
CA SER A 110 28.87 -2.54 6.57
C SER A 110 27.34 -2.60 6.60
N GLN A 111 26.69 -1.81 7.47
CA GLN A 111 25.23 -1.70 7.50
C GLN A 111 24.71 -1.18 6.16
N LYS A 112 25.31 -0.08 5.66
CA LYS A 112 24.98 0.48 4.35
C LYS A 112 25.15 -0.56 3.24
N ALA A 113 26.27 -1.27 3.17
CA ALA A 113 26.50 -2.28 2.13
C ALA A 113 25.45 -3.43 2.18
N ARG A 114 25.09 -3.91 3.39
CA ARG A 114 24.06 -4.94 3.57
C ARG A 114 22.69 -4.44 3.12
N ARG A 115 22.29 -3.25 3.59
CA ARG A 115 21.02 -2.62 3.24
C ARG A 115 20.92 -2.38 1.73
N GLU A 116 21.95 -1.81 1.12
CA GLU A 116 22.00 -1.55 -0.33
C GLU A 116 21.92 -2.84 -1.16
N SER A 117 22.60 -3.91 -0.74
CA SER A 117 22.49 -5.21 -1.41
C SER A 117 21.04 -5.75 -1.41
N ARG A 118 20.29 -5.54 -0.32
CA ARG A 118 18.89 -5.96 -0.22
C ARG A 118 17.98 -5.07 -1.06
N ARG A 119 18.17 -3.75 -0.99
CA ARG A 119 17.45 -2.75 -1.80
C ARG A 119 17.58 -3.04 -3.30
N VAL A 120 18.80 -3.34 -3.76
CA VAL A 120 19.07 -3.68 -5.17
C VAL A 120 18.42 -5.00 -5.57
N ALA A 121 18.39 -6.00 -4.69
CA ALA A 121 17.71 -7.27 -4.99
C ALA A 121 16.20 -7.08 -5.24
N VAL A 122 15.54 -6.25 -4.41
CA VAL A 122 14.13 -5.91 -4.59
C VAL A 122 13.92 -5.12 -5.89
N ARG A 123 14.78 -4.14 -6.16
CA ARG A 123 14.72 -3.33 -7.40
C ARG A 123 14.90 -4.18 -8.66
N ASN A 124 15.81 -5.15 -8.65
CA ASN A 124 16.02 -6.06 -9.78
C ASN A 124 14.79 -6.94 -10.02
N GLU A 125 14.09 -7.32 -8.96
CA GLU A 125 12.84 -8.05 -9.09
C GLU A 125 11.72 -7.19 -9.67
N PHE A 126 11.61 -5.94 -9.20
CA PHE A 126 10.70 -4.97 -9.83
C PHE A 126 11.00 -4.81 -11.32
N GLU A 127 12.27 -4.60 -11.69
CA GLU A 127 12.70 -4.47 -13.09
C GLU A 127 12.31 -5.68 -13.94
N ARG A 128 12.47 -6.90 -13.39
CA ARG A 128 12.09 -8.14 -14.08
C ARG A 128 10.59 -8.22 -14.33
N SER A 129 9.78 -7.98 -13.30
CA SER A 129 8.32 -8.03 -13.37
C SER A 129 7.76 -6.91 -14.25
N TRP A 130 8.24 -5.67 -14.09
CA TRP A 130 7.88 -4.53 -14.93
C TRP A 130 8.28 -4.73 -16.39
N GLY A 131 9.50 -5.19 -16.65
CA GLY A 131 9.99 -5.43 -18.02
C GLY A 131 9.14 -6.45 -18.79
N SER A 132 8.65 -7.47 -18.09
CA SER A 132 7.66 -8.41 -18.62
C SER A 132 6.29 -7.77 -18.86
N TYR A 133 5.78 -6.98 -17.90
CA TYR A 133 4.53 -6.24 -18.07
C TYR A 133 4.59 -5.35 -19.31
N LYS A 134 5.64 -4.51 -19.42
CA LYS A 134 5.91 -3.64 -20.57
C LYS A 134 5.98 -4.39 -21.89
N LYS A 135 6.47 -5.63 -21.88
CA LYS A 135 6.60 -6.44 -23.09
C LYS A 135 5.32 -7.18 -23.50
N TYR A 136 4.56 -7.70 -22.54
CA TYR A 136 3.50 -8.69 -22.80
C TYR A 136 2.09 -8.22 -22.45
N ALA A 137 1.97 -7.20 -21.59
CA ALA A 137 0.71 -6.72 -21.05
C ALA A 137 0.62 -5.19 -21.03
N TRP A 138 1.42 -4.48 -21.83
CA TRP A 138 1.41 -3.02 -21.88
C TRP A 138 -0.01 -2.49 -22.09
N THR A 139 -0.41 -1.53 -21.25
CA THR A 139 -1.76 -0.93 -21.17
C THR A 139 -2.92 -1.90 -20.86
N ARG A 140 -2.63 -3.16 -20.54
CA ARG A 140 -3.60 -4.11 -19.96
C ARG A 140 -3.60 -3.90 -18.45
N ASP A 141 -4.68 -4.26 -17.77
CA ASP A 141 -4.76 -4.03 -16.33
C ASP A 141 -3.65 -4.80 -15.60
N GLU A 142 -3.42 -6.06 -15.98
CA GLU A 142 -2.51 -6.95 -15.25
C GLU A 142 -1.74 -7.88 -16.20
N LEU A 143 -0.62 -8.43 -15.71
CA LEU A 143 0.16 -9.46 -16.40
C LEU A 143 -0.17 -10.83 -15.81
N MET A 144 -0.40 -11.81 -16.68
CA MET A 144 -0.44 -13.23 -16.36
C MET A 144 1.01 -13.79 -16.37
N PRO A 145 1.61 -14.08 -15.20
CA PRO A 145 3.06 -14.22 -15.03
C PRO A 145 3.63 -15.58 -15.50
N LEU A 146 2.79 -16.58 -15.78
CA LEU A 146 3.18 -17.84 -16.43
C LEU A 146 3.02 -17.78 -17.95
N THR A 147 1.88 -17.27 -18.45
CA THR A 147 1.57 -17.32 -19.89
C THR A 147 2.08 -16.10 -20.66
N GLY A 148 2.33 -14.97 -20.00
CA GLY A 148 2.76 -13.72 -20.65
C GLY A 148 1.62 -13.11 -21.45
N LYS A 149 0.40 -13.14 -20.90
CA LYS A 149 -0.79 -12.49 -21.45
C LYS A 149 -1.20 -11.33 -20.54
N GLY A 150 -2.06 -10.44 -21.03
CA GLY A 150 -2.68 -9.42 -20.20
C GLY A 150 -4.12 -9.78 -19.81
N ASP A 151 -4.50 -9.47 -18.59
CA ASP A 151 -5.86 -9.61 -18.06
C ASP A 151 -6.46 -8.22 -17.76
N ASP A 152 -7.76 -8.04 -17.99
CA ASP A 152 -8.46 -6.76 -17.75
C ASP A 152 -9.58 -6.93 -16.73
N THR A 153 -9.29 -6.58 -15.48
CA THR A 153 -10.15 -6.72 -14.32
C THR A 153 -10.63 -5.37 -13.76
N PHE A 154 -10.06 -4.27 -14.25
CA PHE A 154 -10.21 -2.92 -13.72
C PHE A 154 -10.54 -1.88 -14.81
N GLY A 155 -11.47 -2.24 -15.67
CA GLY A 155 -12.00 -1.34 -16.71
C GLY A 155 -11.15 -1.26 -17.97
N ALA A 156 -10.07 -2.04 -18.09
CA ALA A 156 -9.10 -2.02 -19.18
C ALA A 156 -8.41 -0.65 -19.35
N TRP A 157 -8.01 -0.05 -18.22
CA TRP A 157 -7.33 1.24 -18.16
C TRP A 157 -5.84 1.13 -17.83
N GLY A 158 -5.34 -0.09 -17.63
CA GLY A 158 -3.96 -0.32 -17.27
C GLY A 158 -3.73 -0.12 -15.78
N ALA A 159 -4.43 -0.85 -14.92
CA ALA A 159 -4.22 -0.83 -13.47
C ALA A 159 -2.73 -0.86 -13.11
N THR A 160 -1.99 -1.90 -13.48
CA THR A 160 -0.55 -2.06 -13.22
C THR A 160 0.28 -0.88 -13.74
N LEU A 161 -0.09 -0.30 -14.89
CA LEU A 161 0.59 0.86 -15.46
C LEU A 161 0.48 2.08 -14.53
N VAL A 162 -0.71 2.36 -14.00
CA VAL A 162 -0.96 3.52 -13.14
C VAL A 162 -0.46 3.28 -11.72
N ASP A 163 -0.73 2.11 -11.16
CA ASP A 163 -0.33 1.68 -9.82
C ASP A 163 1.21 1.71 -9.63
N SER A 164 1.95 1.43 -10.70
CA SER A 164 3.42 1.35 -10.62
C SER A 164 4.12 2.70 -10.82
N LEU A 165 3.42 3.78 -11.17
CA LEU A 165 4.05 5.07 -11.54
C LEU A 165 4.94 5.62 -10.43
N ASP A 166 4.43 5.67 -9.21
CA ASP A 166 5.16 6.20 -8.08
C ASP A 166 6.36 5.30 -7.70
N THR A 167 6.22 3.99 -7.90
CA THR A 167 7.26 2.99 -7.63
C THR A 167 8.38 3.08 -8.65
N LEU A 168 8.04 3.22 -9.94
CA LEU A 168 9.00 3.53 -11.00
C LEU A 168 9.81 4.78 -10.65
N TRP A 169 9.11 5.80 -10.15
CA TRP A 169 9.74 7.05 -9.75
C TRP A 169 10.67 6.84 -8.54
N MET A 170 10.20 6.19 -7.48
CA MET A 170 10.99 5.93 -6.26
C MET A 170 12.20 5.03 -6.51
N MET A 171 12.07 4.02 -7.37
CA MET A 171 13.15 3.10 -7.71
C MET A 171 14.11 3.65 -8.79
N GLY A 172 13.83 4.86 -9.30
CA GLY A 172 14.69 5.61 -10.22
C GLY A 172 14.69 5.09 -11.66
N PHE A 173 13.62 4.40 -12.07
CA PHE A 173 13.39 3.97 -13.45
C PHE A 173 12.83 5.12 -14.28
N LYS A 174 13.65 6.17 -14.47
CA LYS A 174 13.24 7.44 -15.09
C LYS A 174 12.63 7.28 -16.49
N ASP A 175 13.29 6.52 -17.35
CA ASP A 175 12.82 6.34 -18.73
C ASP A 175 11.49 5.57 -18.76
N ASP A 176 11.39 4.49 -17.98
CA ASP A 176 10.15 3.73 -17.83
C ASP A 176 9.01 4.53 -17.19
N PHE A 177 9.32 5.40 -16.22
CA PHE A 177 8.35 6.33 -15.64
C PHE A 177 7.77 7.23 -16.73
N TYR A 178 8.60 7.86 -17.57
CA TYR A 178 8.12 8.76 -18.60
C TYR A 178 7.42 8.05 -19.76
N ASP A 179 7.86 6.85 -20.15
CA ASP A 179 7.13 5.98 -21.08
C ASP A 179 5.73 5.64 -20.52
N ALA A 180 5.65 5.35 -19.21
CA ALA A 180 4.38 5.08 -18.55
C ALA A 180 3.48 6.32 -18.47
N VAL A 181 4.04 7.50 -18.15
CA VAL A 181 3.31 8.78 -18.16
C VAL A 181 2.72 9.06 -19.55
N GLU A 182 3.47 8.78 -20.63
CA GLU A 182 2.94 8.91 -21.99
C GLU A 182 1.76 7.97 -22.24
N ALA A 183 1.87 6.70 -21.86
CA ALA A 183 0.77 5.74 -22.00
C ALA A 183 -0.45 6.16 -21.17
N VAL A 184 -0.24 6.63 -19.94
CA VAL A 184 -1.30 7.16 -19.06
C VAL A 184 -2.00 8.37 -19.66
N ALA A 185 -1.25 9.27 -20.33
CA ALA A 185 -1.83 10.41 -21.05
C ALA A 185 -2.86 9.99 -22.12
N HIS A 186 -2.78 8.76 -22.62
CA HIS A 186 -3.69 8.19 -23.63
C HIS A 186 -4.89 7.42 -23.04
N ILE A 187 -4.94 7.14 -21.73
CA ILE A 187 -6.07 6.44 -21.10
C ILE A 187 -7.38 7.21 -21.31
N ASP A 188 -8.42 6.53 -21.78
CA ASP A 188 -9.73 7.12 -22.02
C ASP A 188 -10.75 6.68 -20.96
N PHE A 189 -10.85 7.43 -19.85
CA PHE A 189 -11.86 7.19 -18.80
C PHE A 189 -13.31 7.40 -19.30
N GLY A 190 -13.50 7.87 -20.54
CA GLY A 190 -14.79 7.90 -21.21
C GLY A 190 -15.24 6.54 -21.75
N LYS A 191 -14.39 5.51 -21.74
CA LYS A 191 -14.73 4.16 -22.23
C LYS A 191 -14.19 3.12 -21.27
N SER A 192 -14.94 2.05 -21.06
CA SER A 192 -14.49 0.91 -20.25
C SER A 192 -14.88 -0.39 -20.93
N SER A 193 -14.11 -1.45 -20.66
CA SER A 193 -14.52 -2.83 -20.97
C SER A 193 -15.67 -3.32 -20.09
N MET A 194 -16.00 -2.59 -19.02
CA MET A 194 -17.00 -2.95 -18.02
C MET A 194 -18.20 -2.02 -18.04
N ASN A 195 -19.39 -2.55 -17.70
CA ASN A 195 -20.61 -1.74 -17.55
C ASN A 195 -20.61 -0.90 -16.27
N THR A 196 -19.99 -1.43 -15.22
CA THR A 196 -19.85 -0.77 -13.92
C THR A 196 -18.42 -0.90 -13.41
N ILE A 197 -17.90 0.13 -12.78
CA ILE A 197 -16.58 0.14 -12.13
C ILE A 197 -16.74 0.25 -10.62
N SER A 198 -15.88 -0.43 -9.87
CA SER A 198 -15.83 -0.26 -8.42
C SER A 198 -15.29 1.12 -8.10
N VAL A 199 -16.03 1.89 -7.29
CA VAL A 199 -15.63 3.23 -6.87
C VAL A 199 -14.43 3.16 -5.94
N PHE A 200 -14.42 2.20 -5.02
CA PHE A 200 -13.32 1.91 -4.11
C PHE A 200 -12.03 1.56 -4.86
N GLU A 201 -12.02 0.47 -5.63
CA GLU A 201 -10.82 -0.01 -6.34
C GLU A 201 -10.27 1.03 -7.33
N THR A 202 -11.17 1.76 -8.00
CA THR A 202 -10.75 2.80 -8.94
C THR A 202 -10.14 4.00 -8.23
N THR A 203 -10.63 4.31 -7.03
CA THR A 203 -10.12 5.43 -6.22
C THR A 203 -8.73 5.13 -5.68
N ILE A 204 -8.57 4.00 -4.99
CA ILE A 204 -7.31 3.70 -4.29
C ILE A 204 -6.15 3.45 -5.26
N ARG A 205 -6.40 2.76 -6.39
CA ARG A 205 -5.38 2.42 -7.40
C ARG A 205 -5.13 3.58 -8.36
N TYR A 206 -6.14 3.95 -9.14
CA TYR A 206 -5.93 4.90 -10.24
C TYR A 206 -5.86 6.35 -9.75
N LEU A 207 -6.84 6.80 -8.96
CA LEU A 207 -6.81 8.17 -8.47
C LEU A 207 -5.64 8.36 -7.48
N GLY A 208 -5.41 7.38 -6.61
CA GLY A 208 -4.25 7.34 -5.72
C GLY A 208 -2.91 7.39 -6.47
N GLY A 209 -2.69 6.47 -7.41
CA GLY A 209 -1.45 6.40 -8.18
C GLY A 209 -1.18 7.66 -9.02
N LEU A 210 -2.22 8.24 -9.65
CA LEU A 210 -2.08 9.48 -10.42
C LEU A 210 -1.73 10.68 -9.52
N LEU A 211 -2.37 10.81 -8.36
CA LEU A 211 -2.11 11.89 -7.41
C LEU A 211 -0.72 11.77 -6.77
N SER A 212 -0.30 10.57 -6.39
CA SER A 212 1.01 10.34 -5.81
C SER A 212 2.13 10.58 -6.82
N ALA A 213 2.00 10.03 -8.03
CA ALA A 213 2.96 10.27 -9.09
C ALA A 213 3.04 11.76 -9.46
N TYR A 214 1.92 12.50 -9.38
CA TYR A 214 1.94 13.96 -9.50
C TYR A 214 2.67 14.65 -8.34
N ASP A 215 2.43 14.25 -7.09
CA ASP A 215 3.11 14.83 -5.92
C ASP A 215 4.64 14.63 -5.95
N LEU A 216 5.10 13.53 -6.55
CA LEU A 216 6.53 13.22 -6.73
C LEU A 216 7.15 13.97 -7.92
N SER A 217 6.45 14.01 -9.06
CA SER A 217 7.02 14.44 -10.34
C SER A 217 6.65 15.86 -10.78
N ASN A 218 5.55 16.41 -10.25
CA ASN A 218 4.88 17.61 -10.74
C ASN A 218 4.46 17.55 -12.23
N GLU A 219 4.33 16.34 -12.80
CA GLU A 219 3.90 16.19 -14.19
C GLU A 219 2.43 16.54 -14.38
N LYS A 220 2.17 17.70 -15.00
CA LYS A 220 0.81 18.25 -15.16
C LYS A 220 -0.19 17.27 -15.80
N VAL A 221 0.26 16.42 -16.73
CA VAL A 221 -0.65 15.47 -17.40
C VAL A 221 -1.24 14.44 -16.44
N LEU A 222 -0.51 14.06 -15.38
CA LEU A 222 -1.01 13.17 -14.34
C LEU A 222 -2.12 13.83 -13.54
N LEU A 223 -1.95 15.12 -13.19
CA LEU A 223 -3.01 15.90 -12.55
C LEU A 223 -4.22 16.07 -13.48
N ASP A 224 -4.02 16.32 -14.77
CA ASP A 224 -5.12 16.42 -15.73
C ASP A 224 -5.92 15.12 -15.81
N LYS A 225 -5.26 13.96 -15.70
CA LYS A 225 -5.90 12.64 -15.63
C LYS A 225 -6.58 12.39 -14.29
N ALA A 226 -5.94 12.75 -13.18
CA ALA A 226 -6.54 12.66 -11.85
C ALA A 226 -7.83 13.49 -11.76
N ILE A 227 -7.86 14.69 -12.36
CA ILE A 227 -9.07 15.52 -12.45
C ILE A 227 -10.14 14.83 -13.30
N GLN A 228 -9.80 14.30 -14.48
CA GLN A 228 -10.77 13.59 -15.32
C GLN A 228 -11.41 12.41 -14.57
N LEU A 229 -10.58 11.62 -13.89
CA LEU A 229 -11.03 10.47 -13.11
C LEU A 229 -11.82 10.88 -11.87
N GLY A 230 -11.36 11.90 -11.14
CA GLY A 230 -12.07 12.44 -9.98
C GLY A 230 -13.45 13.00 -10.33
N GLU A 231 -13.60 13.65 -11.49
CA GLU A 231 -14.92 14.11 -11.98
C GLU A 231 -15.86 12.96 -12.31
N MET A 232 -15.32 11.85 -12.85
CA MET A 232 -16.06 10.61 -13.08
C MET A 232 -16.51 9.99 -11.76
N LEU A 233 -15.57 9.76 -10.84
CA LEU A 233 -15.84 9.14 -9.54
C LEU A 233 -16.79 10.00 -8.69
N TYR A 234 -16.73 11.33 -8.83
CA TYR A 234 -17.68 12.23 -8.18
C TYR A 234 -19.14 11.95 -8.59
N ARG A 235 -19.41 11.34 -9.75
CA ARG A 235 -20.77 10.90 -10.12
C ARG A 235 -21.32 9.79 -9.22
N ALA A 236 -20.47 9.04 -8.53
CA ALA A 236 -20.93 8.05 -7.56
C ALA A 236 -21.65 8.69 -6.36
N PHE A 237 -21.46 9.99 -6.13
CA PHE A 237 -22.13 10.77 -5.08
C PHE A 237 -23.38 11.51 -5.60
N ASP A 238 -23.75 11.33 -6.87
CA ASP A 238 -25.01 11.84 -7.43
C ASP A 238 -26.19 10.94 -7.04
N THR A 239 -26.36 10.78 -5.72
CA THR A 239 -27.41 10.00 -5.08
C THR A 239 -28.38 10.91 -4.31
N THR A 240 -29.58 10.41 -4.01
CA THR A 240 -30.63 11.18 -3.33
C THR A 240 -30.23 11.74 -1.96
N ASN A 241 -29.21 11.18 -1.30
CA ASN A 241 -28.64 11.65 -0.02
C ASN A 241 -27.14 11.96 -0.09
N ASN A 242 -26.55 11.98 -1.29
CA ASN A 242 -25.12 12.22 -1.53
C ASN A 242 -24.14 11.22 -0.87
N MET A 243 -24.60 10.04 -0.45
CA MET A 243 -23.70 8.92 -0.12
C MET A 243 -23.23 8.22 -1.39
N PRO A 244 -22.03 7.63 -1.41
CA PRO A 244 -21.48 7.02 -2.62
C PRO A 244 -22.20 5.73 -3.02
N LEU A 245 -22.12 5.40 -4.31
CA LEU A 245 -22.31 4.06 -4.83
C LEU A 245 -21.04 3.22 -4.63
N ASP A 246 -21.20 1.91 -4.40
CA ASP A 246 -20.11 0.94 -4.45
C ASP A 246 -19.62 0.73 -5.90
N ARG A 247 -20.57 0.67 -6.84
CA ARG A 247 -20.27 0.50 -8.27
C ARG A 247 -20.93 1.58 -9.11
N LEU A 248 -20.13 2.33 -9.87
CA LEU A 248 -20.60 3.38 -10.76
C LEU A 248 -20.99 2.81 -12.14
N PRO A 249 -22.26 2.91 -12.58
CA PRO A 249 -22.66 2.57 -13.94
C PRO A 249 -22.27 3.67 -14.94
N ILE A 250 -21.17 3.43 -15.67
CA ILE A 250 -20.49 4.44 -16.51
C ILE A 250 -21.43 5.05 -17.55
N GLU A 251 -22.13 4.24 -18.35
CA GLU A 251 -22.97 4.76 -19.44
C GLU A 251 -24.24 5.43 -18.94
N THR A 252 -24.76 5.03 -17.78
CA THR A 252 -25.91 5.68 -17.15
C THR A 252 -25.51 7.06 -16.62
N ALA A 253 -24.34 7.17 -15.98
CA ALA A 253 -23.82 8.42 -15.42
C ALA A 253 -23.56 9.52 -16.47
N LYS A 254 -23.58 9.19 -17.77
CA LYS A 254 -23.42 10.15 -18.88
C LYS A 254 -24.73 10.70 -19.45
N ARG A 255 -25.88 10.09 -19.10
CA ARG A 255 -27.19 10.40 -19.72
C ARG A 255 -27.93 11.48 -18.95
N ALA A 256 -28.17 12.62 -19.58
CA ALA A 256 -28.87 13.76 -18.96
C ALA A 256 -30.35 13.47 -18.64
N GLU A 257 -30.93 12.46 -19.28
CA GLU A 257 -32.31 12.00 -19.08
C GLU A 257 -32.47 10.89 -18.04
N ALA A 258 -31.37 10.31 -17.54
CA ALA A 258 -31.43 9.32 -16.48
C ALA A 258 -31.86 9.97 -15.15
N PRO A 259 -32.60 9.26 -14.27
CA PRO A 259 -32.78 9.72 -12.91
C PRO A 259 -31.44 9.72 -12.16
N GLY A 260 -31.31 10.56 -11.14
CA GLY A 260 -30.22 10.44 -10.17
C GLY A 260 -30.23 9.08 -9.49
N PHE A 261 -29.09 8.65 -8.95
CA PHE A 261 -28.96 7.34 -8.34
C PHE A 261 -29.59 7.30 -6.94
N SER A 262 -29.81 6.09 -6.44
CA SER A 262 -30.01 5.83 -5.00
C SER A 262 -28.70 5.28 -4.46
N ALA A 263 -28.25 5.76 -3.30
CA ALA A 263 -27.11 5.14 -2.62
C ALA A 263 -27.43 3.68 -2.27
N ASP A 264 -26.39 2.86 -2.11
CA ASP A 264 -26.56 1.43 -1.88
C ASP A 264 -27.13 1.15 -0.48
N ASN A 265 -28.02 0.17 -0.40
CA ASN A 265 -28.57 -0.31 0.87
C ASN A 265 -27.60 -1.25 1.61
N GLN A 266 -26.52 -1.67 0.94
CA GLN A 266 -25.46 -2.50 1.48
C GLN A 266 -24.15 -2.17 0.76
N ILE A 267 -23.31 -1.37 1.42
CA ILE A 267 -21.94 -1.05 1.01
C ILE A 267 -21.00 -1.45 2.15
N CYS A 268 -19.83 -2.01 1.83
CA CYS A 268 -18.89 -2.36 2.89
C CYS A 268 -18.21 -1.13 3.48
N PHE A 269 -17.78 -1.24 4.74
CA PHE A 269 -17.17 -0.12 5.45
C PHE A 269 -15.90 0.39 4.78
N ALA A 270 -15.05 -0.51 4.25
CA ALA A 270 -13.87 -0.15 3.46
C ALA A 270 -14.25 0.71 2.24
N ALA A 271 -15.23 0.29 1.44
CA ALA A 271 -15.60 0.98 0.20
C ALA A 271 -16.17 2.38 0.43
N ILE A 272 -16.87 2.62 1.55
CA ILE A 272 -17.43 3.95 1.84
C ILE A 272 -16.39 4.93 2.42
N GLY A 273 -15.53 4.48 3.33
CA GLY A 273 -14.57 5.36 4.04
C GLY A 273 -13.24 5.55 3.31
N SER A 274 -12.85 4.59 2.47
CA SER A 274 -11.55 4.58 1.77
C SER A 274 -11.58 5.33 0.44
N LEU A 275 -12.34 6.43 0.42
CA LEU A 275 -12.36 7.44 -0.62
C LEU A 275 -11.79 8.77 -0.09
N THR A 276 -11.71 8.89 1.24
CA THR A 276 -11.50 10.16 1.95
C THR A 276 -10.13 10.78 1.64
N MET A 277 -9.05 9.99 1.58
CA MET A 277 -7.70 10.51 1.33
C MET A 277 -7.53 11.06 -0.09
N GLU A 278 -7.92 10.31 -1.11
CA GLU A 278 -7.73 10.62 -2.52
C GLU A 278 -8.55 11.84 -2.93
N PHE A 279 -9.84 11.88 -2.55
CA PHE A 279 -10.71 13.03 -2.81
C PHE A 279 -10.25 14.27 -2.05
N THR A 280 -9.77 14.11 -0.80
CA THR A 280 -9.19 15.22 -0.04
C THR A 280 -7.93 15.74 -0.71
N ARG A 281 -7.02 14.86 -1.14
CA ARG A 281 -5.78 15.27 -1.81
C ARG A 281 -6.07 15.96 -3.15
N LEU A 282 -7.01 15.43 -3.92
CA LEU A 282 -7.49 16.08 -5.14
C LEU A 282 -8.08 17.46 -4.85
N ALA A 283 -8.86 17.63 -3.79
CA ALA A 283 -9.37 18.93 -3.35
C ALA A 283 -8.22 19.88 -2.96
N GLN A 284 -7.22 19.41 -2.21
CA GLN A 284 -6.06 20.20 -1.79
C GLN A 284 -5.25 20.72 -2.98
N ILE A 285 -5.06 19.90 -4.02
CA ILE A 285 -4.28 20.30 -5.20
C ILE A 285 -5.10 21.22 -6.11
N THR A 286 -6.37 20.88 -6.34
CA THR A 286 -7.22 21.59 -7.32
C THR A 286 -7.95 22.80 -6.76
N GLN A 287 -8.02 22.92 -5.42
CA GLN A 287 -8.82 23.92 -4.70
C GLN A 287 -10.32 23.88 -5.05
N GLN A 288 -10.83 22.72 -5.49
CA GLN A 288 -12.25 22.51 -5.78
C GLN A 288 -12.95 21.87 -4.56
N PRO A 289 -13.82 22.60 -3.84
CA PRO A 289 -14.38 22.14 -2.56
C PRO A 289 -15.30 20.93 -2.70
N LYS A 290 -15.91 20.70 -3.88
CA LYS A 290 -16.83 19.58 -4.12
C LYS A 290 -16.20 18.21 -3.84
N PHE A 291 -14.90 18.05 -4.11
CA PHE A 291 -14.21 16.77 -3.89
C PHE A 291 -14.09 16.47 -2.40
N TYR A 292 -13.75 17.49 -1.58
CA TYR A 292 -13.73 17.33 -0.13
C TYR A 292 -15.14 17.18 0.44
N ASP A 293 -16.12 17.96 -0.05
CA ASP A 293 -17.51 17.88 0.42
C ASP A 293 -18.09 16.47 0.30
N ALA A 294 -17.85 15.77 -0.82
CA ALA A 294 -18.32 14.41 -1.04
C ALA A 294 -17.92 13.47 0.11
N VAL A 295 -16.65 13.51 0.50
CA VAL A 295 -16.11 12.62 1.54
C VAL A 295 -16.30 13.16 2.95
N ALA A 296 -16.41 14.49 3.13
CA ALA A 296 -16.76 15.10 4.41
C ALA A 296 -18.18 14.69 4.87
N ARG A 297 -19.12 14.49 3.93
CA ARG A 297 -20.47 13.95 4.24
C ARG A 297 -20.40 12.52 4.78
N VAL A 298 -19.54 11.69 4.20
CA VAL A 298 -19.26 10.33 4.69
C VAL A 298 -18.68 10.41 6.10
N THR A 299 -17.64 11.23 6.32
CA THR A 299 -17.03 11.38 7.65
C THR A 299 -18.04 11.88 8.69
N ALA A 300 -18.93 12.80 8.32
CA ALA A 300 -20.01 13.26 9.19
C ALA A 300 -21.04 12.16 9.51
N LEU A 301 -21.24 11.18 8.62
CA LEU A 301 -22.05 9.98 8.90
C LEU A 301 -21.36 9.10 9.92
N LEU A 302 -20.09 8.80 9.69
CA LEU A 302 -19.31 7.97 10.60
C LEU A 302 -19.29 8.59 12.02
N ASP A 303 -19.03 9.89 12.13
CA ASP A 303 -18.97 10.57 13.43
C ASP A 303 -20.29 10.51 14.21
N ARG A 304 -21.42 10.83 13.56
CA ARG A 304 -22.73 10.84 14.23
C ARG A 304 -23.26 9.45 14.57
N ALA A 305 -22.88 8.44 13.79
CA ALA A 305 -23.40 7.08 13.91
C ALA A 305 -22.48 6.13 14.69
N GLN A 306 -21.23 6.50 14.99
CA GLN A 306 -20.25 5.64 15.66
C GLN A 306 -20.77 5.03 16.97
N ASN A 307 -21.53 5.80 17.75
CA ASN A 307 -22.09 5.34 19.02
C ASN A 307 -23.48 4.68 18.91
N THR A 308 -24.03 4.57 17.70
CA THR A 308 -25.33 3.92 17.45
C THR A 308 -25.20 2.49 16.92
N THR A 309 -23.99 2.04 16.64
CA THR A 309 -23.72 0.69 16.13
C THR A 309 -23.93 -0.35 17.24
N ARG A 310 -23.90 -1.65 16.86
CA ARG A 310 -24.06 -2.75 17.82
C ARG A 310 -22.91 -2.86 18.83
N ILE A 311 -21.76 -2.30 18.52
CA ILE A 311 -20.64 -2.13 19.45
C ILE A 311 -20.26 -0.64 19.42
N PRO A 312 -20.88 0.21 20.26
CA PRO A 312 -20.69 1.66 20.23
C PRO A 312 -19.21 2.05 20.29
N GLY A 313 -18.70 2.68 19.23
CA GLY A 313 -17.25 2.96 19.05
C GLY A 313 -16.65 2.25 17.84
N LEU A 314 -17.22 1.13 17.41
CA LEU A 314 -16.81 0.37 16.21
C LEU A 314 -17.82 0.51 15.07
N PHE A 315 -17.34 0.33 13.85
CA PHE A 315 -18.13 0.33 12.62
C PHE A 315 -18.37 -1.11 12.14
N PRO A 316 -19.61 -1.45 11.74
CA PRO A 316 -19.92 -2.77 11.21
C PRO A 316 -19.30 -2.97 9.82
N THR A 317 -19.15 -4.22 9.40
CA THR A 317 -18.61 -4.57 8.08
C THR A 317 -19.47 -4.02 6.94
N TRP A 318 -20.80 -4.01 7.11
CA TRP A 318 -21.76 -3.54 6.10
C TRP A 318 -22.60 -2.37 6.61
N ILE A 319 -22.79 -1.37 5.75
CA ILE A 319 -23.50 -0.13 6.03
C ILE A 319 -24.64 0.04 5.03
N ASN A 320 -25.80 0.50 5.51
CA ASN A 320 -26.87 0.97 4.64
C ASN A 320 -26.67 2.46 4.35
N ALA A 321 -26.00 2.76 3.24
CA ALA A 321 -25.72 4.13 2.84
C ALA A 321 -26.98 4.88 2.38
N GLN A 322 -27.99 4.18 1.84
CA GLN A 322 -29.26 4.77 1.43
C GLN A 322 -30.06 5.39 2.58
N HIS A 323 -30.08 4.71 3.72
CA HIS A 323 -30.82 5.13 4.91
C HIS A 323 -29.90 5.64 6.03
N GLU A 324 -28.60 5.68 5.79
CA GLU A 324 -27.59 6.11 6.75
C GLU A 324 -27.64 5.29 8.05
N ASP A 325 -27.94 4.00 7.94
CA ASP A 325 -28.10 3.07 9.06
C ASP A 325 -26.88 2.16 9.20
N LEU A 326 -26.22 2.26 10.36
CA LEU A 326 -25.05 1.47 10.78
C LEU A 326 -25.37 0.55 11.97
N ALA A 327 -26.63 0.45 12.38
CA ALA A 327 -27.06 -0.34 13.54
C ALA A 327 -27.57 -1.75 13.16
N HIS A 328 -27.78 -2.02 11.87
CA HIS A 328 -28.35 -3.28 11.42
C HIS A 328 -27.36 -4.45 11.42
N ASP A 329 -26.20 -4.26 10.78
CA ASP A 329 -25.18 -5.30 10.71
C ASP A 329 -24.55 -5.55 12.09
N ARG A 330 -24.19 -6.81 12.31
CA ARG A 330 -23.68 -7.32 13.60
C ARG A 330 -22.24 -7.75 13.51
N SER A 331 -21.68 -7.83 12.31
CA SER A 331 -20.30 -8.27 12.09
C SER A 331 -19.34 -7.09 12.14
N PHE A 332 -18.20 -7.27 12.82
CA PHE A 332 -17.13 -6.29 12.91
C PHE A 332 -15.80 -6.98 12.64
N THR A 333 -14.98 -6.39 11.77
CA THR A 333 -13.69 -6.93 11.36
C THR A 333 -12.69 -5.80 11.10
N LEU A 334 -11.40 -6.13 11.21
CA LEU A 334 -10.28 -5.33 10.69
C LEU A 334 -9.64 -6.05 9.48
N GLY A 335 -10.27 -7.07 8.92
CA GLY A 335 -9.87 -7.66 7.66
C GLY A 335 -10.66 -7.10 6.49
N ALA A 336 -10.75 -7.91 5.43
CA ALA A 336 -11.45 -7.56 4.21
C ALA A 336 -12.80 -6.90 4.48
N MET A 337 -13.13 -5.88 3.69
CA MET A 337 -14.39 -5.12 3.72
C MET A 337 -14.49 -4.03 4.81
N ALA A 338 -13.53 -3.91 5.72
CA ALA A 338 -13.57 -2.89 6.78
C ALA A 338 -12.21 -2.21 7.08
N ASP A 339 -11.13 -2.99 7.00
CA ASP A 339 -9.72 -2.59 7.09
C ASP A 339 -9.41 -1.10 6.83
N SER A 340 -9.37 -0.69 5.55
CA SER A 340 -8.76 0.55 5.10
C SER A 340 -9.50 1.81 5.55
N SER A 341 -10.77 1.70 5.95
CA SER A 341 -11.51 2.83 6.53
C SER A 341 -11.02 3.18 7.93
N TYR A 342 -10.66 2.17 8.75
CA TYR A 342 -9.99 2.43 10.03
C TYR A 342 -8.59 2.99 9.81
N GLU A 343 -7.85 2.41 8.86
CA GLU A 343 -6.51 2.85 8.47
C GLU A 343 -6.47 4.35 8.11
N TYR A 344 -7.52 4.83 7.43
CA TYR A 344 -7.63 6.21 6.98
C TYR A 344 -7.86 7.21 8.11
N PHE A 345 -8.29 6.81 9.32
CA PHE A 345 -8.50 7.77 10.42
C PHE A 345 -7.21 8.52 10.81
N PRO A 346 -6.13 7.87 11.30
CA PRO A 346 -4.89 8.57 11.62
C PRO A 346 -4.25 9.21 10.38
N LYS A 347 -4.34 8.55 9.22
CA LYS A 347 -3.76 9.04 7.96
C LYS A 347 -4.43 10.33 7.46
N MET A 348 -5.76 10.44 7.57
CA MET A 348 -6.51 11.65 7.25
C MET A 348 -6.20 12.81 8.18
N TYR A 349 -6.04 12.53 9.49
CA TYR A 349 -5.57 13.55 10.43
C TYR A 349 -4.22 14.13 10.01
N ALA A 350 -3.27 13.27 9.61
CA ALA A 350 -1.98 13.69 9.08
C ALA A 350 -2.08 14.46 7.75
N LEU A 351 -2.88 13.97 6.79
CA LEU A 351 -3.08 14.57 5.47
C LEU A 351 -3.72 15.96 5.53
N LEU A 352 -4.62 16.19 6.48
CA LEU A 352 -5.27 17.48 6.74
C LEU A 352 -4.45 18.38 7.68
N GLY A 353 -3.24 17.96 8.08
CA GLY A 353 -2.37 18.74 8.95
C GLY A 353 -2.95 18.96 10.35
N GLY A 354 -3.72 17.99 10.86
CA GLY A 354 -4.36 18.05 12.19
C GLY A 354 -5.48 19.09 12.31
N LEU A 355 -6.00 19.61 11.20
CA LEU A 355 -7.03 20.65 11.21
C LEU A 355 -8.46 20.11 11.38
N GLU A 356 -8.65 18.80 11.18
CA GLU A 356 -9.96 18.15 11.20
C GLU A 356 -10.01 17.11 12.34
N PRO A 357 -10.47 17.52 13.55
CA PRO A 357 -10.36 16.70 14.77
C PRO A 357 -11.26 15.47 14.78
N VAL A 358 -12.26 15.38 13.89
CA VAL A 358 -13.14 14.21 13.82
C VAL A 358 -12.37 12.92 13.54
N TYR A 359 -11.31 12.96 12.73
CA TYR A 359 -10.50 11.77 12.45
C TYR A 359 -9.72 11.27 13.68
N GLU A 360 -9.22 12.19 14.51
CA GLU A 360 -8.61 11.85 15.79
C GLU A 360 -9.64 11.23 16.74
N LYS A 361 -10.87 11.78 16.79
CA LYS A 361 -11.97 11.20 17.57
C LYS A 361 -12.33 9.80 17.09
N LEU A 362 -12.56 9.61 15.79
CA LEU A 362 -12.93 8.31 15.21
C LEU A 362 -11.92 7.23 15.60
N TYR A 363 -10.63 7.53 15.49
CA TYR A 363 -9.57 6.62 15.96
C TYR A 363 -9.63 6.39 17.48
N LYS A 364 -9.65 7.45 18.29
CA LYS A 364 -9.59 7.33 19.76
C LYS A 364 -10.82 6.63 20.37
N ASP A 365 -11.96 6.68 19.69
CA ASP A 365 -13.17 5.98 20.09
C ASP A 365 -13.12 4.49 19.66
N SER A 366 -12.54 4.17 18.49
CA SER A 366 -12.45 2.80 17.98
C SER A 366 -11.29 2.00 18.56
N ALA A 367 -10.08 2.57 18.65
CA ALA A 367 -8.86 1.85 19.03
C ALA A 367 -8.96 1.10 20.37
N PRO A 368 -9.51 1.69 21.46
CA PRO A 368 -9.69 0.97 22.72
C PRO A 368 -10.67 -0.19 22.62
N LEU A 369 -11.66 -0.13 21.71
CA LEU A 369 -12.63 -1.21 21.52
C LEU A 369 -12.07 -2.33 20.64
N ILE A 370 -11.26 -1.99 19.64
CA ILE A 370 -10.47 -2.97 18.88
C ILE A 370 -9.54 -3.70 19.84
N ASP A 371 -8.78 -2.95 20.64
CA ASP A 371 -7.90 -3.51 21.67
C ASP A 371 -8.69 -4.42 22.59
N LYS A 372 -9.81 -3.99 23.15
CA LYS A 372 -10.57 -4.78 24.12
C LYS A 372 -11.23 -6.04 23.53
N HIS A 373 -11.84 -5.94 22.36
CA HIS A 373 -12.77 -6.96 21.87
C HIS A 373 -12.21 -7.86 20.76
N MET A 374 -11.25 -7.37 19.98
CA MET A 374 -10.83 -8.03 18.74
C MET A 374 -9.41 -8.55 18.82
N LEU A 375 -8.53 -7.87 19.56
CA LEU A 375 -7.17 -8.37 19.75
C LEU A 375 -7.17 -9.60 20.68
N PHE A 376 -6.26 -10.53 20.44
CA PHE A 376 -6.10 -11.68 21.33
C PHE A 376 -4.69 -12.24 21.25
N ARG A 377 -4.27 -12.89 22.33
CA ARG A 377 -3.02 -13.67 22.32
C ARG A 377 -3.32 -15.07 21.81
N PRO A 378 -2.65 -15.56 20.76
CA PRO A 378 -2.79 -16.93 20.30
C PRO A 378 -2.03 -17.89 21.22
N MET A 379 -2.61 -19.09 21.43
CA MET A 379 -1.94 -20.17 22.14
C MET A 379 -1.00 -20.90 21.18
N ILE A 380 0.29 -20.59 21.32
CA ILE A 380 1.39 -21.17 20.53
C ILE A 380 2.41 -21.81 21.47
N PRO A 381 3.23 -22.77 21.01
CA PRO A 381 4.19 -23.46 21.88
C PRO A 381 5.10 -22.48 22.61
N ASP A 382 5.36 -22.74 23.90
CA ASP A 382 6.21 -21.94 24.78
C ASP A 382 7.65 -21.85 24.23
N THR A 383 7.85 -20.89 23.34
CA THR A 383 9.11 -20.57 22.66
C THR A 383 9.38 -19.08 22.85
N GLN A 384 10.65 -18.66 22.88
CA GLN A 384 11.00 -17.25 23.14
C GLN A 384 10.30 -16.26 22.20
N VAL A 385 10.05 -16.64 20.94
CA VAL A 385 9.44 -15.78 19.91
C VAL A 385 7.92 -15.59 20.12
N GLY A 386 7.25 -16.49 20.85
CA GLY A 386 5.79 -16.48 20.99
C GLY A 386 5.24 -15.81 22.24
N GLN A 387 6.08 -15.22 23.10
CA GLN A 387 5.67 -14.86 24.47
C GLN A 387 4.88 -13.55 24.61
N ASP A 388 4.82 -12.71 23.57
CA ASP A 388 4.14 -11.40 23.67
C ASP A 388 3.53 -10.89 22.35
N LEU A 389 3.26 -11.78 21.39
CA LEU A 389 2.60 -11.38 20.13
C LEU A 389 1.08 -11.39 20.24
N LEU A 390 0.41 -10.65 19.36
CA LEU A 390 -1.04 -10.56 19.29
C LEU A 390 -1.54 -10.82 17.86
N TYR A 391 -2.78 -11.30 17.75
CA TYR A 391 -3.58 -11.32 16.52
C TYR A 391 -4.86 -10.50 16.71
N CYS A 392 -5.55 -10.23 15.60
CA CYS A 392 -6.87 -9.61 15.60
C CYS A 392 -7.88 -10.54 14.93
N GLY A 393 -8.93 -10.89 15.67
CA GLY A 393 -10.05 -11.66 15.17
C GLY A 393 -11.21 -10.78 14.73
N ASN A 394 -12.28 -11.42 14.28
CA ASN A 394 -13.57 -10.76 14.04
C ASN A 394 -14.41 -10.82 15.32
N VAL A 395 -15.44 -9.97 15.42
CA VAL A 395 -16.45 -10.08 16.46
C VAL A 395 -17.84 -9.95 15.86
N ASP A 396 -18.78 -10.72 16.39
CA ASP A 396 -20.19 -10.57 16.08
C ASP A 396 -20.95 -10.11 17.34
N ALA A 397 -21.88 -9.17 17.17
CA ALA A 397 -22.73 -8.63 18.22
C ALA A 397 -24.17 -9.20 18.12
N TYR A 398 -24.35 -10.46 18.50
CA TYR A 398 -25.67 -11.12 18.47
C TYR A 398 -26.60 -10.68 19.61
N ASP A 399 -26.06 -10.49 20.82
CA ASP A 399 -26.80 -10.09 22.04
C ASP A 399 -26.02 -9.03 22.84
N ASP A 400 -26.73 -8.20 23.63
CA ASP A 400 -26.15 -7.10 24.44
C ASP A 400 -25.22 -7.56 25.60
N VAL A 401 -24.99 -8.88 25.75
CA VAL A 401 -24.40 -9.47 26.96
C VAL A 401 -22.99 -10.04 26.76
N GLU A 402 -22.63 -10.53 25.57
CA GLU A 402 -21.30 -11.12 25.35
C GLU A 402 -20.77 -10.91 23.92
N ILE A 403 -19.70 -10.11 23.79
CA ILE A 403 -18.94 -9.95 22.54
C ILE A 403 -17.83 -11.00 22.54
N LYS A 404 -17.94 -11.99 21.64
CA LYS A 404 -16.95 -13.06 21.51
C LYS A 404 -16.10 -12.88 20.25
N VAL A 405 -14.80 -13.02 20.41
CA VAL A 405 -13.85 -13.04 19.29
C VAL A 405 -13.94 -14.35 18.51
N ASP A 406 -14.13 -14.25 17.20
CA ASP A 406 -13.81 -15.29 16.23
C ASP A 406 -12.32 -15.17 15.89
N PRO A 407 -11.45 -16.11 16.30
CA PRO A 407 -10.01 -16.02 16.14
C PRO A 407 -9.54 -16.33 14.71
N ARG A 408 -10.30 -15.84 13.73
CA ARG A 408 -10.00 -15.87 12.31
C ARG A 408 -9.10 -14.69 11.96
N MET A 409 -7.85 -14.99 11.65
CA MET A 409 -6.89 -14.01 11.15
C MET A 409 -6.86 -14.05 9.62
N GLN A 410 -6.70 -12.89 8.99
CA GLN A 410 -6.48 -12.75 7.55
C GLN A 410 -5.12 -12.11 7.31
N HIS A 411 -4.48 -12.40 6.16
CA HIS A 411 -3.29 -11.64 5.75
C HIS A 411 -3.61 -10.15 5.64
N LEU A 412 -4.78 -9.80 5.09
CA LEU A 412 -5.29 -8.43 5.04
C LEU A 412 -5.23 -7.73 6.39
N THR A 413 -5.57 -8.42 7.48
CA THR A 413 -5.56 -7.84 8.84
C THR A 413 -4.15 -7.50 9.32
N CYS A 414 -3.07 -7.94 8.66
CA CYS A 414 -1.71 -7.64 9.09
C CYS A 414 -1.32 -6.16 8.99
N PHE A 415 -2.07 -5.31 8.29
CA PHE A 415 -1.81 -3.86 8.24
C PHE A 415 -1.94 -3.19 9.61
N ILE A 416 -2.69 -3.81 10.54
CA ILE A 416 -3.04 -3.21 11.83
C ILE A 416 -1.81 -2.90 12.69
N GLY A 417 -0.69 -3.61 12.48
CA GLY A 417 0.57 -3.32 13.15
C GLY A 417 1.08 -1.92 12.83
N GLY A 418 1.15 -1.60 11.54
CA GLY A 418 1.49 -0.28 11.03
C GLY A 418 0.45 0.79 11.40
N PHE A 419 -0.83 0.46 11.35
CA PHE A 419 -1.94 1.34 11.75
C PHE A 419 -1.81 1.81 13.21
N PHE A 420 -1.71 0.89 14.18
CA PHE A 420 -1.58 1.24 15.59
C PHE A 420 -0.27 1.97 15.88
N ALA A 421 0.84 1.55 15.27
CA ALA A 421 2.13 2.21 15.46
C ALA A 421 2.13 3.66 14.95
N LEU A 422 1.61 3.87 13.73
CA LEU A 422 1.49 5.18 13.12
C LEU A 422 0.61 6.11 13.95
N ALA A 423 -0.58 5.63 14.34
CA ALA A 423 -1.51 6.39 15.16
C ALA A 423 -0.93 6.70 16.55
N GLY A 424 -0.23 5.73 17.17
CA GLY A 424 0.47 5.92 18.43
C GLY A 424 1.52 7.02 18.39
N ARG A 425 2.23 7.19 17.26
CA ARG A 425 3.13 8.34 17.07
C ARG A 425 2.38 9.66 16.84
N ILE A 426 1.37 9.66 15.98
CA ILE A 426 0.59 10.87 15.65
C ILE A 426 -0.12 11.43 16.89
N PHE A 427 -0.64 10.57 17.76
CA PHE A 427 -1.43 10.94 18.94
C PHE A 427 -0.68 10.77 20.27
N GLU A 428 0.64 10.58 20.22
CA GLU A 428 1.53 10.45 21.39
C GLU A 428 1.10 9.35 22.39
N ASN A 429 0.60 8.23 21.87
CA ASN A 429 0.18 7.07 22.65
C ASN A 429 1.18 5.89 22.51
N THR A 430 2.03 5.73 23.52
CA THR A 430 3.02 4.64 23.55
C THR A 430 2.41 3.24 23.65
N HIS A 431 1.20 3.10 24.22
CA HIS A 431 0.49 1.82 24.25
C HIS A 431 0.15 1.34 22.83
N ASP A 432 -0.30 2.25 21.96
CA ASP A 432 -0.63 1.88 20.58
C ASP A 432 0.62 1.53 19.76
N VAL A 433 1.78 2.14 20.07
CA VAL A 433 3.06 1.73 19.48
C VAL A 433 3.45 0.31 19.93
N ASP A 434 3.23 -0.04 21.21
CA ASP A 434 3.44 -1.39 21.73
C ASP A 434 2.49 -2.41 21.08
N LEU A 435 1.20 -2.09 20.96
CA LEU A 435 0.24 -2.91 20.22
C LEU A 435 0.70 -3.14 18.78
N GLY A 436 1.14 -2.07 18.09
CA GLY A 436 1.66 -2.15 16.73
C GLY A 436 2.82 -3.14 16.59
N ALA A 437 3.77 -3.13 17.55
CA ALA A 437 4.88 -4.07 17.58
C ALA A 437 4.39 -5.52 17.74
N LYS A 438 3.50 -5.78 18.71
CA LYS A 438 2.99 -7.13 19.02
C LYS A 438 2.16 -7.74 17.89
N LEU A 439 1.38 -6.91 17.20
CA LEU A 439 0.58 -7.33 16.05
C LEU A 439 1.47 -7.61 14.83
N THR A 440 2.52 -6.79 14.63
CA THR A 440 3.52 -7.02 13.58
C THR A 440 4.28 -8.33 13.83
N GLU A 441 4.70 -8.59 15.07
CA GLU A 441 5.34 -9.85 15.45
C GLU A 441 4.43 -11.06 15.25
N GLY A 442 3.11 -10.90 15.47
CA GLY A 442 2.12 -11.93 15.13
C GLY A 442 2.22 -12.34 13.66
N CYS A 443 2.16 -11.38 12.75
CA CYS A 443 2.25 -11.65 11.32
C CYS A 443 3.60 -12.23 10.91
N ILE A 444 4.71 -11.73 11.47
CA ILE A 444 6.06 -12.30 11.27
C ILE A 444 6.10 -13.77 11.72
N PHE A 445 5.51 -14.08 12.87
CA PHE A 445 5.41 -15.45 13.37
C PHE A 445 4.58 -16.34 12.44
N ALA A 446 3.46 -15.84 11.91
CA ALA A 446 2.64 -16.57 10.95
C ALA A 446 3.43 -16.92 9.68
N TYR A 447 4.24 -15.99 9.16
CA TYR A 447 5.15 -16.22 8.03
C TYR A 447 6.17 -17.33 8.34
N LYS A 448 6.87 -17.22 9.48
CA LYS A 448 7.92 -18.18 9.89
C LYS A 448 7.37 -19.57 10.23
N SER A 449 6.09 -19.67 10.54
CA SER A 449 5.45 -20.93 10.94
C SER A 449 5.13 -21.85 9.76
N MET A 450 5.13 -21.32 8.53
CA MET A 450 4.81 -22.09 7.34
C MET A 450 6.07 -22.68 6.69
N PRO A 451 6.04 -23.91 6.15
CA PRO A 451 7.17 -24.52 5.46
C PRO A 451 7.77 -23.69 4.31
N THR A 452 6.96 -22.88 3.63
CA THR A 452 7.43 -21.97 2.57
C THR A 452 8.09 -20.71 3.11
N GLY A 453 7.91 -20.39 4.39
CA GLY A 453 8.28 -19.11 4.99
C GLY A 453 7.30 -17.97 4.66
N VAL A 454 6.10 -18.30 4.18
CA VAL A 454 5.05 -17.33 3.79
C VAL A 454 3.74 -17.68 4.49
N MET A 455 3.07 -16.70 5.10
CA MET A 455 1.84 -16.96 5.85
C MET A 455 0.65 -17.27 4.91
N PRO A 456 -0.36 -18.01 5.39
CA PRO A 456 -1.59 -18.28 4.65
C PRO A 456 -2.49 -17.03 4.62
N GLU A 457 -3.40 -17.00 3.65
CA GLU A 457 -4.36 -15.91 3.50
C GLU A 457 -5.37 -15.85 4.64
N ILE A 458 -5.85 -16.99 5.12
CA ILE A 458 -6.80 -17.06 6.25
C ILE A 458 -6.48 -18.26 7.13
N PHE A 459 -6.35 -18.02 8.44
CA PHE A 459 -6.06 -19.07 9.42
C PHE A 459 -6.73 -18.80 10.77
N HIS A 460 -6.77 -19.84 11.60
CA HIS A 460 -7.22 -19.76 12.99
C HIS A 460 -6.15 -20.27 13.95
N THR A 461 -6.20 -19.74 15.17
CA THR A 461 -5.43 -20.23 16.32
C THR A 461 -6.33 -20.37 17.53
N ALA A 462 -5.92 -21.19 18.50
CA ALA A 462 -6.55 -21.24 19.80
C ALA A 462 -6.32 -19.92 20.55
N VAL A 463 -7.33 -19.42 21.26
CA VAL A 463 -7.25 -18.15 22.00
C VAL A 463 -6.79 -18.43 23.44
N CYS A 464 -5.79 -17.69 23.91
CA CYS A 464 -5.38 -17.73 25.30
C CYS A 464 -6.45 -17.10 26.21
N GLU A 465 -6.65 -17.67 27.39
CA GLU A 465 -7.53 -17.10 28.42
C GLU A 465 -7.09 -15.69 28.85
N SER A 466 -5.77 -15.44 28.86
CA SER A 466 -5.18 -14.14 29.17
C SER A 466 -4.13 -13.75 28.13
N ARG A 467 -4.03 -12.44 27.86
CA ARG A 467 -2.92 -11.89 27.07
C ARG A 467 -1.60 -11.83 27.85
N LEU A 468 -1.67 -11.80 29.18
CA LEU A 468 -0.48 -11.67 30.04
C LEU A 468 0.22 -13.01 30.29
N SER A 469 -0.56 -14.10 30.38
CA SER A 469 -0.05 -15.44 30.64
C SER A 469 -0.78 -16.43 29.75
N CYS A 470 -0.02 -17.16 28.93
CA CYS A 470 -0.56 -18.20 28.08
C CYS A 470 0.39 -19.41 28.01
N PRO A 471 0.44 -20.23 29.06
CA PRO A 471 1.18 -21.48 29.00
C PRO A 471 0.59 -22.40 27.94
N TRP A 472 1.43 -23.15 27.24
CA TRP A 472 0.97 -24.12 26.25
C TRP A 472 0.07 -25.18 26.90
N ASN A 473 -1.15 -25.31 26.40
CA ASN A 473 -2.09 -26.37 26.81
C ASN A 473 -2.38 -27.29 25.61
N GLN A 474 -1.74 -28.46 25.61
CA GLN A 474 -1.87 -29.44 24.53
C GLN A 474 -3.31 -29.94 24.37
N THR A 475 -4.01 -30.24 25.47
CA THR A 475 -5.38 -30.76 25.43
C THR A 475 -6.35 -29.73 24.86
N PHE A 476 -6.25 -28.47 25.31
CA PHE A 476 -7.09 -27.39 24.77
C PHE A 476 -6.82 -27.15 23.29
N TYR A 477 -5.55 -27.15 22.87
CA TYR A 477 -5.18 -27.03 21.46
C TYR A 477 -5.79 -28.15 20.59
N GLU A 478 -5.74 -29.40 21.05
CA GLU A 478 -6.35 -30.55 20.35
C GLU A 478 -7.87 -30.39 20.21
N GLU A 479 -8.54 -29.96 21.29
CA GLU A 479 -9.98 -29.67 21.27
C GLU A 479 -10.35 -28.58 20.25
N GLU A 480 -9.59 -27.47 20.21
CA GLU A 480 -9.81 -26.41 19.23
C GLU A 480 -9.57 -26.87 17.79
N VAL A 481 -8.52 -27.67 17.52
CA VAL A 481 -8.27 -28.26 16.19
C VAL A 481 -9.45 -29.13 15.75
N LEU A 482 -9.99 -29.94 16.66
CA LEU A 482 -11.10 -30.85 16.37
C LEU A 482 -12.43 -30.12 16.09
N LYS A 483 -12.64 -28.90 16.62
CA LYS A 483 -13.82 -28.07 16.27
C LYS A 483 -13.89 -27.72 14.78
N HIS A 484 -12.74 -27.65 14.11
CA HIS A 484 -12.65 -27.41 12.67
C HIS A 484 -12.59 -28.71 11.85
N SER A 485 -12.69 -29.89 12.47
CA SER A 485 -12.62 -31.18 11.77
C SER A 485 -13.99 -31.64 11.27
N TYR A 486 -14.21 -31.55 9.96
CA TYR A 486 -15.46 -32.02 9.33
C TYR A 486 -15.40 -33.48 8.89
N LYS A 487 -14.22 -33.97 8.47
CA LYS A 487 -14.03 -35.33 7.91
C LYS A 487 -13.53 -36.35 8.93
N ASN A 488 -12.53 -35.98 9.73
CA ASN A 488 -11.88 -36.88 10.69
C ASN A 488 -12.38 -36.61 12.11
N LYS A 489 -13.71 -36.69 12.31
CA LYS A 489 -14.36 -36.31 13.57
C LYS A 489 -13.76 -37.06 14.75
N GLY A 490 -13.01 -36.35 15.58
CA GLY A 490 -12.41 -36.88 16.81
C GLY A 490 -11.00 -37.47 16.67
N ASP A 491 -10.41 -37.50 15.46
CA ASP A 491 -9.02 -37.92 15.24
C ASP A 491 -8.14 -36.69 15.00
N PHE A 492 -7.37 -36.32 16.03
CA PHE A 492 -6.53 -35.12 16.03
C PHE A 492 -5.37 -35.27 15.04
N GLU A 493 -4.64 -36.37 15.10
CA GLU A 493 -3.49 -36.64 14.24
C GLU A 493 -3.88 -36.67 12.76
N ALA A 494 -4.99 -37.34 12.41
CA ALA A 494 -5.49 -37.37 11.05
C ALA A 494 -5.93 -35.97 10.57
N THR A 495 -6.53 -35.16 11.45
CA THR A 495 -6.92 -33.78 11.14
C THR A 495 -5.69 -32.90 10.88
N VAL A 496 -4.67 -32.95 11.74
CA VAL A 496 -3.41 -32.21 11.58
C VAL A 496 -2.70 -32.61 10.30
N GLN A 497 -2.65 -33.91 9.97
CA GLN A 497 -2.02 -34.40 8.74
C GLN A 497 -2.78 -33.98 7.49
N GLU A 498 -4.11 -34.13 7.47
CA GLU A 498 -4.95 -33.72 6.32
C GLU A 498 -4.76 -32.23 6.03
N LYS A 499 -4.85 -31.41 7.07
CA LYS A 499 -4.79 -29.95 6.95
C LYS A 499 -3.36 -29.42 6.90
N ARG A 500 -2.35 -30.24 7.17
CA ARG A 500 -0.93 -29.85 7.30
C ARG A 500 -0.75 -28.68 8.27
N LEU A 501 -1.40 -28.74 9.43
CA LEU A 501 -1.37 -27.66 10.42
C LEU A 501 0.00 -27.59 11.09
N PRO A 502 0.68 -26.43 11.05
CA PRO A 502 1.78 -26.18 11.96
C PRO A 502 1.28 -26.13 13.40
N LYS A 503 2.13 -26.49 14.36
CA LYS A 503 1.78 -26.47 15.78
C LYS A 503 1.39 -25.05 16.22
N GLY A 504 0.26 -24.91 16.90
CA GLY A 504 -0.32 -23.62 17.32
C GLY A 504 -1.42 -23.10 16.39
N PHE A 505 -1.55 -23.66 15.18
CA PHE A 505 -2.64 -23.34 14.26
C PHE A 505 -3.76 -24.37 14.40
N THR A 506 -5.01 -23.91 14.45
CA THR A 506 -6.19 -24.77 14.59
C THR A 506 -6.88 -25.02 13.26
N ASN A 507 -6.74 -24.09 12.31
CA ASN A 507 -7.28 -24.22 10.97
C ASN A 507 -6.53 -23.34 9.96
N LEU A 508 -6.57 -23.72 8.69
CA LEU A 508 -6.09 -22.94 7.56
C LEU A 508 -7.21 -22.90 6.50
N ASP A 509 -8.09 -21.89 6.58
CA ASP A 509 -9.25 -21.78 5.68
C ASP A 509 -8.85 -21.44 4.26
N ASP A 510 -7.80 -20.63 4.11
CA ASP A 510 -7.23 -20.31 2.81
C ASP A 510 -5.70 -20.37 2.91
N LYS A 511 -5.13 -21.41 2.30
CA LYS A 511 -3.69 -21.67 2.31
C LYS A 511 -2.93 -20.88 1.25
N ARG A 512 -3.62 -20.06 0.46
CA ARG A 512 -2.98 -19.30 -0.62
C ARG A 512 -2.17 -18.14 -0.04
N TYR A 513 -1.28 -17.59 -0.86
CA TYR A 513 -0.68 -16.26 -0.66
C TYR A 513 -0.81 -15.49 -1.97
N LEU A 514 -1.52 -14.37 -1.93
CA LEU A 514 -1.96 -13.66 -3.14
C LEU A 514 -1.01 -12.52 -3.57
N LEU A 515 0.25 -12.55 -3.12
CA LEU A 515 1.25 -11.49 -3.31
C LEU A 515 1.00 -10.21 -2.51
N ARG A 516 0.18 -10.30 -1.45
CA ARG A 516 -0.29 -9.15 -0.68
C ARG A 516 0.80 -8.48 0.17
N PRO A 517 0.64 -7.17 0.46
CA PRO A 517 1.64 -6.35 1.14
C PRO A 517 1.46 -6.19 2.66
N GLU A 518 0.30 -6.51 3.25
CA GLU A 518 -0.08 -5.90 4.53
C GLU A 518 0.87 -6.25 5.69
N ALA A 519 1.46 -7.45 5.67
CA ALA A 519 2.50 -7.83 6.62
C ALA A 519 3.82 -7.06 6.43
N ILE A 520 4.28 -6.87 5.18
CA ILE A 520 5.51 -6.10 4.92
C ILE A 520 5.29 -4.60 5.14
N GLU A 521 4.08 -4.09 4.92
CA GLU A 521 3.71 -2.72 5.31
C GLU A 521 3.96 -2.50 6.81
N SER A 522 3.40 -3.34 7.67
CA SER A 522 3.58 -3.22 9.12
C SER A 522 5.05 -3.32 9.53
N VAL A 523 5.81 -4.24 8.94
CA VAL A 523 7.27 -4.36 9.19
C VAL A 523 8.02 -3.10 8.77
N PHE A 524 7.67 -2.51 7.61
CA PHE A 524 8.23 -1.25 7.14
C PHE A 524 7.90 -0.09 8.10
N ILE A 525 6.63 0.08 8.46
CA ILE A 525 6.19 1.16 9.36
C ILE A 525 6.85 1.02 10.73
N MET A 526 6.90 -0.19 11.29
CA MET A 526 7.57 -0.44 12.56
C MET A 526 9.06 -0.10 12.51
N TYR A 527 9.77 -0.49 11.45
CA TYR A 527 11.16 -0.07 11.26
C TYR A 527 11.31 1.44 11.23
N ARG A 528 10.49 2.15 10.43
CA ARG A 528 10.57 3.61 10.29
C ARG A 528 10.23 4.37 11.56
N ILE A 529 9.37 3.81 12.43
CA ILE A 529 8.94 4.46 13.69
C ILE A 529 9.89 4.15 14.86
N THR A 530 10.47 2.95 14.90
CA THR A 530 11.24 2.48 16.07
C THR A 530 12.75 2.48 15.85
N GLY A 531 13.20 2.34 14.60
CA GLY A 531 14.61 2.15 14.27
C GLY A 531 15.16 0.75 14.60
N TYR A 532 14.33 -0.20 15.03
CA TYR A 532 14.79 -1.55 15.38
C TYR A 532 15.23 -2.33 14.14
N GLU A 533 16.51 -2.71 14.11
CA GLU A 533 17.14 -3.34 12.94
C GLU A 533 16.63 -4.77 12.67
N GLU A 534 16.02 -5.44 13.65
CA GLU A 534 15.41 -6.77 13.47
C GLU A 534 14.34 -6.80 12.37
N TYR A 535 13.59 -5.70 12.19
CA TYR A 535 12.62 -5.58 11.11
C TYR A 535 13.26 -5.62 9.72
N LEU A 536 14.52 -5.18 9.57
CA LEU A 536 15.27 -5.31 8.31
C LEU A 536 15.56 -6.79 7.99
N ASP A 537 15.79 -7.60 9.01
CA ASP A 537 16.05 -9.03 8.85
C ASP A 537 14.75 -9.79 8.60
N HIS A 538 13.66 -9.44 9.28
CA HIS A 538 12.33 -9.99 9.00
C HIS A 538 11.85 -9.67 7.59
N ALA A 539 11.96 -8.42 7.13
CA ALA A 539 11.64 -8.06 5.76
C ALA A 539 12.49 -8.83 4.75
N TRP A 540 13.78 -9.06 5.03
CA TRP A 540 14.63 -9.81 4.12
C TRP A 540 14.24 -11.28 4.04
N ASP A 541 13.95 -11.92 5.18
CA ASP A 541 13.51 -13.31 5.23
C ASP A 541 12.16 -13.50 4.52
N MET A 542 11.23 -12.54 4.69
CA MET A 542 9.97 -12.50 3.97
C MET A 542 10.19 -12.37 2.46
N PHE A 543 11.02 -11.41 2.02
CA PHE A 543 11.32 -11.21 0.59
C PHE A 543 11.89 -12.48 -0.05
N VAL A 544 12.89 -13.10 0.58
CA VAL A 544 13.51 -14.33 0.08
C VAL A 544 12.50 -15.48 0.00
N SER A 545 11.64 -15.62 1.01
CA SER A 545 10.62 -16.68 1.05
C SER A 545 9.54 -16.48 0.00
N VAL A 546 9.05 -15.24 -0.16
CA VAL A 546 8.12 -14.86 -1.23
C VAL A 546 8.74 -15.14 -2.60
N GLN A 547 9.96 -14.67 -2.85
CA GLN A 547 10.65 -14.94 -4.13
C GLN A 547 10.74 -16.43 -4.43
N LYS A 548 11.16 -17.24 -3.45
CA LYS A 548 11.27 -18.69 -3.61
C LYS A 548 9.93 -19.34 -3.92
N GLY A 549 8.84 -18.86 -3.32
CA GLY A 549 7.51 -19.45 -3.44
C GLY A 549 6.69 -18.98 -4.64
N SER A 550 6.91 -17.75 -5.12
CA SER A 550 6.04 -17.10 -6.11
C SER A 550 6.69 -16.82 -7.46
N THR A 551 8.02 -17.00 -7.62
CA THR A 551 8.69 -16.70 -8.90
C THR A 551 8.15 -17.56 -10.05
N THR A 552 7.85 -16.91 -11.17
CA THR A 552 7.40 -17.55 -12.42
C THR A 552 8.24 -17.05 -13.61
N LYS A 553 7.91 -17.53 -14.81
CA LYS A 553 8.63 -17.19 -16.04
C LYS A 553 8.64 -15.69 -16.34
N TYR A 554 7.52 -14.99 -16.14
CA TYR A 554 7.35 -13.59 -16.53
C TYR A 554 7.15 -12.63 -15.35
N GLY A 555 7.03 -13.11 -14.12
CA GLY A 555 6.86 -12.25 -12.94
C GLY A 555 6.76 -13.07 -11.67
N ASN A 556 5.83 -12.74 -10.80
CA ASN A 556 5.47 -13.56 -9.62
C ASN A 556 3.99 -13.92 -9.70
N GLY A 557 3.64 -15.13 -9.27
CA GLY A 557 2.27 -15.63 -9.25
C GLY A 557 1.81 -15.95 -7.84
N GLN A 558 0.49 -16.00 -7.63
CA GLN A 558 -0.09 -16.34 -6.34
C GLN A 558 0.27 -17.78 -5.93
N MET A 559 0.66 -18.00 -4.69
CA MET A 559 0.98 -19.34 -4.18
C MET A 559 -0.31 -20.06 -3.82
N LEU A 560 -0.52 -21.29 -4.29
CA LEU A 560 -1.76 -22.03 -4.04
C LEU A 560 -1.81 -22.72 -2.67
N ASP A 561 -0.65 -23.04 -2.09
CA ASP A 561 -0.55 -23.73 -0.80
C ASP A 561 0.79 -23.42 -0.11
N VAL A 562 0.77 -22.55 0.90
CA VAL A 562 1.96 -22.20 1.71
C VAL A 562 2.42 -23.32 2.64
N THR A 563 1.67 -24.42 2.76
CA THR A 563 2.09 -25.59 3.53
C THR A 563 2.91 -26.59 2.71
N ALA A 564 3.01 -26.38 1.39
CA ALA A 564 3.75 -27.27 0.50
C ALA A 564 5.27 -27.06 0.61
N ASN A 565 6.03 -28.16 0.71
CA ASN A 565 7.49 -28.13 0.63
C ASN A 565 8.00 -29.29 -0.26
N PRO A 566 8.64 -29.01 -1.42
CA PRO A 566 8.86 -27.68 -2.00
C PRO A 566 7.52 -26.98 -2.36
N PRO A 567 7.52 -25.64 -2.51
CA PRO A 567 6.35 -24.90 -2.98
C PRO A 567 5.83 -25.46 -4.31
N GLY A 568 4.51 -25.41 -4.53
CA GLY A 568 3.89 -25.75 -5.80
C GLY A 568 4.15 -24.72 -6.90
N VAL A 569 3.69 -25.00 -8.11
CA VAL A 569 3.71 -24.00 -9.20
C VAL A 569 2.72 -22.88 -8.85
N PRO A 570 3.14 -21.60 -8.89
CA PRO A 570 2.23 -20.48 -8.65
C PRO A 570 1.10 -20.40 -9.67
N GLU A 571 0.03 -19.69 -9.34
CA GLU A 571 -1.08 -19.40 -10.26
C GLU A 571 -0.66 -18.38 -11.34
N ASP A 572 -1.34 -18.41 -12.49
CA ASP A 572 -1.13 -17.46 -13.58
C ASP A 572 -1.85 -16.13 -13.33
N LYS A 573 -1.66 -15.56 -12.13
CA LYS A 573 -2.25 -14.31 -11.67
C LYS A 573 -1.21 -13.47 -10.93
N MET A 574 -1.03 -12.22 -11.34
CA MET A 574 -0.20 -11.22 -10.66
C MET A 574 -1.01 -9.92 -10.56
N GLU A 575 -1.44 -9.59 -9.35
CA GLU A 575 -2.23 -8.39 -9.08
C GLU A 575 -1.35 -7.14 -9.20
N SER A 576 -1.95 -5.98 -9.53
CA SER A 576 -1.20 -4.72 -9.71
C SER A 576 -0.40 -4.32 -8.46
N PHE A 577 -0.93 -4.60 -7.26
CA PHE A 577 -0.30 -4.32 -5.98
C PHE A 577 1.01 -5.08 -5.72
N TRP A 578 1.34 -6.12 -6.50
CA TRP A 578 2.66 -6.73 -6.41
C TRP A 578 3.76 -5.69 -6.68
N LEU A 579 3.56 -4.88 -7.72
CA LEU A 579 4.47 -3.79 -8.09
C LEU A 579 4.22 -2.54 -7.25
N ALA A 580 2.94 -2.18 -7.03
CA ALA A 580 2.59 -0.93 -6.35
C ALA A 580 2.85 -0.96 -4.84
N GLU A 581 2.71 -2.10 -4.18
CA GLU A 581 2.74 -2.17 -2.72
C GLU A 581 3.83 -3.09 -2.21
N THR A 582 3.76 -4.38 -2.56
CA THR A 582 4.62 -5.40 -1.95
C THR A 582 6.09 -5.12 -2.22
N LEU A 583 6.47 -4.92 -3.50
CA LEU A 583 7.84 -4.54 -3.85
C LEU A 583 8.19 -3.12 -3.41
N LYS A 584 7.23 -2.20 -3.32
CA LYS A 584 7.47 -0.83 -2.82
C LYS A 584 7.87 -0.86 -1.35
N TYR A 585 7.14 -1.53 -0.47
CA TYR A 585 7.48 -1.62 0.95
C TYR A 585 8.79 -2.41 1.18
N PHE A 586 9.03 -3.51 0.44
CA PHE A 586 10.32 -4.19 0.47
C PHE A 586 11.47 -3.28 0.01
N TYR A 587 11.24 -2.39 -0.96
CA TYR A 587 12.27 -1.46 -1.41
C TYR A 587 12.50 -0.35 -0.39
N LEU A 588 11.43 0.30 0.08
CA LEU A 588 11.48 1.44 1.00
C LEU A 588 12.07 1.09 2.36
N ILE A 589 11.84 -0.11 2.88
CA ILE A 589 12.45 -0.53 4.15
C ILE A 589 13.98 -0.63 4.03
N PHE A 590 14.50 -0.94 2.85
CA PHE A 590 15.94 -0.95 2.56
C PHE A 590 16.44 0.36 1.92
N SER A 591 15.58 1.34 1.68
CA SER A 591 15.98 2.66 1.20
C SER A 591 16.55 3.52 2.32
N PRO A 592 17.40 4.52 1.98
CA PRO A 592 17.77 5.56 2.93
C PRO A 592 16.52 6.18 3.62
N PRO A 593 16.59 6.50 4.92
CA PRO A 593 15.42 6.97 5.66
C PRO A 593 14.76 8.25 5.12
N ASP A 594 15.53 9.11 4.46
CA ASP A 594 15.03 10.35 3.84
C ASP A 594 14.17 10.11 2.58
N MET A 595 14.24 8.92 1.96
CA MET A 595 13.34 8.57 0.87
C MET A 595 11.94 8.26 1.42
N ILE A 596 10.98 9.11 1.06
CA ILE A 596 9.57 9.05 1.49
C ILE A 596 9.48 9.00 3.03
N ASP A 597 10.03 10.04 3.67
CA ASP A 597 9.95 10.25 5.12
C ASP A 597 8.47 10.32 5.59
N LEU A 598 8.13 9.57 6.65
CA LEU A 598 6.77 9.52 7.21
C LEU A 598 6.34 10.86 7.83
N ASP A 599 7.28 11.76 8.13
CA ASP A 599 6.98 13.14 8.56
C ASP A 599 6.54 14.05 7.41
N ASP A 600 6.88 13.66 6.18
CA ASP A 600 6.65 14.44 4.97
C ASP A 600 5.56 13.85 4.08
N TRP A 601 5.33 12.55 4.19
CA TRP A 601 4.45 11.77 3.33
C TRP A 601 3.48 10.92 4.17
N VAL A 602 2.32 10.65 3.61
CA VAL A 602 1.34 9.70 4.15
C VAL A 602 0.84 8.82 3.02
N PHE A 603 0.93 7.50 3.20
CA PHE A 603 0.51 6.52 2.21
C PHE A 603 -1.01 6.33 2.24
N ASN A 604 -1.65 6.26 1.08
CA ASN A 604 -3.01 5.71 0.97
C ASN A 604 -3.00 4.18 1.18
N THR A 605 -4.14 3.51 1.02
CA THR A 605 -4.27 2.06 1.26
C THR A 605 -3.69 1.19 0.13
N GLU A 606 -3.25 1.78 -0.98
CA GLU A 606 -2.57 1.10 -2.10
C GLU A 606 -1.09 1.53 -2.17
N ALA A 607 -0.52 1.85 -1.02
CA ALA A 607 0.86 2.30 -0.84
C ALA A 607 1.27 3.53 -1.68
N HIS A 608 0.34 4.39 -2.10
CA HIS A 608 0.65 5.63 -2.81
C HIS A 608 0.90 6.79 -1.83
N PRO A 609 2.12 7.36 -1.75
CA PRO A 609 2.39 8.47 -0.84
C PRO A 609 1.84 9.80 -1.34
N PHE A 610 1.10 10.49 -0.48
CA PHE A 610 0.69 11.88 -0.66
C PHE A 610 1.52 12.81 0.20
N ARG A 611 1.84 13.99 -0.35
CA ARG A 611 2.64 14.98 0.37
C ARG A 611 1.79 15.62 1.47
N ARG A 612 2.27 15.54 2.71
CA ARG A 612 1.64 16.18 3.87
C ARG A 612 1.79 17.71 3.80
N PRO A 613 0.81 18.48 4.29
CA PRO A 613 0.93 19.93 4.36
C PRO A 613 1.96 20.31 5.44
N LYS A 614 3.02 21.04 5.06
CA LYS A 614 4.03 21.54 6.00
C LYS A 614 3.74 22.97 6.43
N LEU A 615 4.19 23.30 7.64
CA LEU A 615 4.44 24.68 8.03
C LEU A 615 5.56 25.23 7.13
N THR A 616 5.24 26.09 6.15
CA THR A 616 6.28 26.89 5.52
C THR A 616 6.96 27.69 6.63
N LYS A 617 8.25 27.43 6.87
CA LYS A 617 9.09 28.38 7.60
C LYS A 617 8.99 29.65 6.76
N MET A 618 8.32 30.68 7.28
CA MET A 618 8.41 32.01 6.67
C MET A 618 9.90 32.28 6.50
N GLU A 619 10.33 32.50 5.25
CA GLU A 619 11.61 33.15 5.01
C GLU A 619 11.58 34.42 5.86
N ALA A 620 12.41 34.43 6.91
CA ALA A 620 12.63 35.62 7.70
C ALA A 620 13.24 36.63 6.72
N GLY A 621 12.42 37.58 6.27
CA GLY A 621 12.84 38.64 5.39
C GLY A 621 14.04 39.38 5.97
N GLY A 622 15.03 39.58 5.11
CA GLY A 622 16.06 40.61 5.21
C GLY A 622 16.09 41.36 3.90
#